data_AF-X1GCJ0-F1
#
_entry.id   AF-X1GCJ0-F1
#
_cell.length_a   1.000
_cell.length_b   1.000
_cell.length_c   1.000
_cell.angle_alpha   90.00
_cell.angle_beta   90.00
_cell.angle_gamma   90.00
#
_symmetry.space_group_name_H-M   'P 1'
#
loop_
_entity.id
_entity.type
_entity.pdbx_description
1 polymer ?
#
loop_
_entity_poly.entity_id
_entity_poly.type
_entity_poly.pdbx_seq_one_letter_code
_entity_poly.pdbx_strand_id
1 'polypeptide(L)'
;AYFILNYSDTETHNINVTMKISKGETNFYIKQFNVEIMQKYEILSVSFPEIVEQGIAAQFILTIQNNQDKSESFTLYVNGEKVETNLNGFGPGINRIVFEVIPSINPYDFGKKSYIFELRDNSDNPIARYYYEVQLELSSFNLIVFYILPVLIPICIVLIYKNKEIKHKLLRR
;
A
#
# COMPACT_ATOMS: atom_id res chain seq x y z
N ALA A 1 27.97 39.78 -11.90
CA ALA A 1 27.99 38.83 -10.78
C ALA A 1 27.91 37.44 -11.35
N TYR A 2 28.71 36.49 -10.87
CA TYR A 2 28.65 35.10 -11.32
C TYR A 2 28.50 34.19 -10.10
N PHE A 3 27.73 33.12 -10.26
CA PHE A 3 27.49 32.12 -9.23
C PHE A 3 28.45 30.95 -9.47
N ILE A 4 29.17 30.53 -8.44
CA ILE A 4 29.96 29.30 -8.47
C ILE A 4 29.18 28.25 -7.67
N LEU A 5 28.76 27.20 -8.35
CA LEU A 5 28.12 26.02 -7.74
C LEU A 5 29.22 25.03 -7.38
N ASN A 6 29.44 24.81 -6.09
CA ASN A 6 30.27 23.72 -5.61
C ASN A 6 29.35 22.58 -5.18
N TYR A 7 29.30 21.52 -5.98
CA TYR A 7 28.67 20.26 -5.62
C TYR A 7 29.55 19.54 -4.60
N SER A 8 29.11 19.44 -3.35
CA SER A 8 29.86 18.72 -2.32
C SER A 8 29.06 17.65 -1.58
N ASP A 9 27.76 17.49 -1.82
CA ASP A 9 26.99 16.51 -1.05
C ASP A 9 25.70 16.08 -1.77
N THR A 10 25.56 14.78 -2.02
CA THR A 10 24.37 14.16 -2.62
C THR A 10 23.42 13.58 -1.58
N GLU A 11 23.81 13.52 -0.30
CA GLU A 11 23.00 12.87 0.74
C GLU A 11 22.06 13.85 1.45
N THR A 12 22.48 15.09 1.65
CA THR A 12 21.74 16.07 2.47
C THR A 12 20.73 16.91 1.69
N HIS A 13 20.60 16.70 0.37
CA HIS A 13 19.79 17.53 -0.54
C HIS A 13 20.06 19.05 -0.41
N ASN A 14 21.20 19.43 0.18
CA ASN A 14 21.54 20.82 0.47
C ASN A 14 22.74 21.23 -0.36
N ILE A 15 22.55 22.25 -1.20
CA ILE A 15 23.62 22.86 -1.99
C ILE A 15 24.10 24.11 -1.27
N ASN A 16 25.39 24.17 -0.96
CA ASN A 16 26.00 25.41 -0.49
C ASN A 16 26.40 26.28 -1.68
N VAL A 17 25.68 27.38 -1.89
CA VAL A 17 25.94 28.32 -2.99
C VAL A 17 26.78 29.47 -2.47
N THR A 18 27.94 29.68 -3.10
CA THR A 18 28.79 30.84 -2.80
C THR A 18 28.57 31.91 -3.87
N MET A 19 27.93 33.02 -3.47
CA MET A 19 27.81 34.21 -4.30
C MET A 19 29.04 35.10 -4.12
N LYS A 20 29.72 35.40 -5.22
CA LYS A 20 30.87 36.32 -5.25
C LYS A 20 30.58 37.51 -6.15
N ILE A 21 30.83 38.71 -5.65
CA ILE A 21 30.84 39.94 -6.45
C ILE A 21 32.28 40.42 -6.50
N SER A 22 32.88 40.40 -7.69
CA SER A 22 34.25 40.81 -7.94
C SER A 22 34.33 41.89 -9.01
N LYS A 23 35.37 42.72 -8.94
CA LYS A 23 35.79 43.65 -9.98
C LYS A 23 37.31 43.49 -10.15
N GLY A 24 37.74 42.97 -11.30
CA GLY A 24 39.11 42.50 -11.50
C GLY A 24 39.43 41.30 -10.59
N GLU A 25 40.58 41.32 -9.93
CA GLU A 25 41.01 40.28 -8.98
C GLU A 25 40.46 40.49 -7.55
N THR A 26 39.83 41.64 -7.29
CA THR A 26 39.32 41.98 -5.96
C THR A 26 37.88 41.50 -5.78
N ASN A 27 37.66 40.70 -4.73
CA ASN A 27 36.34 40.26 -4.29
C ASN A 27 35.76 41.28 -3.30
N PHE A 28 34.66 41.92 -3.67
CA PHE A 28 33.97 42.93 -2.85
C PHE A 28 32.91 42.32 -1.93
N TYR A 29 32.39 41.16 -2.30
CA TYR A 29 31.35 40.49 -1.55
C TYR A 29 31.45 38.98 -1.72
N ILE A 30 31.39 38.26 -0.62
CA ILE A 30 31.28 36.79 -0.58
C ILE A 30 30.17 36.46 0.41
N LYS A 31 29.12 35.78 -0.07
CA LYS A 31 28.05 35.25 0.79
C LYS A 31 27.84 33.78 0.46
N GLN A 32 27.70 32.99 1.51
CA GLN A 32 27.30 31.60 1.41
C GLN A 32 25.85 31.46 1.88
N PHE A 33 25.06 30.68 1.18
CA PHE A 33 23.73 30.31 1.59
C PHE A 33 23.43 28.88 1.12
N ASN A 34 22.62 28.18 1.91
CA ASN A 34 22.20 26.84 1.58
C ASN A 34 20.91 26.90 0.76
N VAL A 35 20.84 26.09 -0.28
CA VAL A 35 19.66 25.87 -1.11
C VAL A 35 19.26 24.40 -0.94
N GLU A 36 18.03 24.17 -0.51
CA GLU A 36 17.47 22.83 -0.40
C GLU A 36 16.92 22.39 -1.76
N ILE A 37 17.31 21.20 -2.23
CA ILE A 37 16.79 20.57 -3.44
C ILE A 37 15.51 19.84 -3.07
N MET A 38 14.37 20.35 -3.55
CA MET A 38 13.11 19.64 -3.41
C MET A 38 13.11 18.37 -4.27
N GLN A 39 12.81 17.22 -3.65
CA GLN A 39 12.64 15.98 -4.38
C GLN A 39 11.44 16.08 -5.32
N LYS A 40 11.57 15.42 -6.48
CA LYS A 40 10.52 15.34 -7.50
C LYS A 40 9.20 14.78 -6.92
N TYR A 41 9.33 13.68 -6.18
CA TYR A 41 8.22 13.02 -5.50
C TYR A 41 8.54 12.93 -4.02
N GLU A 42 7.57 13.32 -3.20
CA GLU A 42 7.69 13.27 -1.74
C GLU A 42 6.56 12.41 -1.19
N ILE A 43 6.90 11.41 -0.40
CA ILE A 43 5.90 10.49 0.15
C ILE A 43 5.41 11.03 1.48
N LEU A 44 4.13 11.38 1.54
CA LEU A 44 3.52 11.98 2.73
C LEU A 44 3.03 10.90 3.70
N SER A 45 2.41 9.83 3.20
CA SER A 45 1.94 8.72 4.02
C SER A 45 1.74 7.45 3.23
N VAL A 46 1.92 6.31 3.89
CA VAL A 46 1.60 5.00 3.35
C VAL A 46 0.91 4.17 4.43
N SER A 47 -0.12 3.43 4.05
CA SER A 47 -0.83 2.55 4.99
C SER A 47 -1.34 1.30 4.30
N PHE A 48 -1.24 0.19 5.01
CA PHE A 48 -1.82 -1.10 4.65
C PHE A 48 -2.20 -1.83 5.95
N PRO A 49 -3.34 -2.53 6.02
CA PRO A 49 -3.78 -3.17 7.25
C PRO A 49 -2.86 -4.34 7.63
N GLU A 50 -2.58 -4.49 8.93
CA GLU A 50 -1.79 -5.62 9.46
C GLU A 50 -2.64 -6.88 9.65
N ILE A 51 -3.96 -6.73 9.81
CA ILE A 51 -4.91 -7.83 10.06
C ILE A 51 -6.08 -7.66 9.10
N VAL A 52 -6.44 -8.75 8.41
CA VAL A 52 -7.56 -8.78 7.46
C VAL A 52 -8.34 -10.07 7.63
N GLU A 53 -9.67 -9.98 7.69
CA GLU A 53 -10.51 -11.17 7.67
C GLU A 53 -10.48 -11.85 6.29
N GLN A 54 -10.55 -13.17 6.28
CA GLN A 54 -10.68 -13.95 5.04
C GLN A 54 -11.84 -13.45 4.16
N GLY A 55 -11.59 -13.36 2.85
CA GLY A 55 -12.57 -12.92 1.86
C GLY A 55 -12.85 -11.42 1.84
N ILE A 56 -12.23 -10.63 2.72
CA ILE A 56 -12.33 -9.16 2.72
C ILE A 56 -11.15 -8.54 1.95
N ALA A 57 -11.42 -7.46 1.22
CA ALA A 57 -10.39 -6.69 0.53
C ALA A 57 -9.58 -5.83 1.50
N ALA A 58 -8.26 -5.93 1.41
CA ALA A 58 -7.29 -5.07 2.07
C ALA A 58 -6.97 -3.88 1.17
N GLN A 59 -7.00 -2.67 1.73
CA GLN A 59 -6.71 -1.45 0.97
C GLN A 59 -5.29 -0.95 1.25
N PHE A 60 -4.49 -0.84 0.19
CA PHE A 60 -3.25 -0.09 0.18
C PHE A 60 -3.53 1.36 -0.18
N ILE A 61 -3.11 2.28 0.68
CA ILE A 61 -3.29 3.72 0.49
C ILE A 61 -1.93 4.39 0.57
N LEU A 62 -1.56 5.10 -0.50
CA LEU A 62 -0.33 5.89 -0.58
C LEU A 62 -0.69 7.34 -0.93
N THR A 63 -0.23 8.28 -0.10
CA THR A 63 -0.34 9.71 -0.36
C THR A 63 1.04 10.24 -0.72
N ILE A 64 1.16 10.81 -1.92
CA ILE A 64 2.41 11.27 -2.49
C ILE A 64 2.23 12.65 -3.10
N GLN A 65 3.20 13.52 -2.90
CA GLN A 65 3.24 14.86 -3.46
C GLN A 65 4.19 14.89 -4.65
N ASN A 66 3.67 15.34 -5.79
CA ASN A 66 4.47 15.70 -6.95
C ASN A 66 4.80 17.19 -6.86
N ASN A 67 6.08 17.49 -6.64
CA ASN A 67 6.59 18.86 -6.50
C ASN A 67 6.85 19.53 -7.87
N GLN A 68 6.52 18.86 -8.97
CA GLN A 68 6.67 19.40 -10.32
C GLN A 68 5.38 20.02 -10.83
N ASP A 69 5.51 20.98 -11.75
CA ASP A 69 4.39 21.61 -12.45
C ASP A 69 3.77 20.75 -13.55
N LYS A 70 4.30 19.54 -13.77
CA LYS A 70 3.87 18.63 -14.84
C LYS A 70 3.36 17.32 -14.28
N SER A 71 2.39 16.74 -14.99
CA SER A 71 1.95 15.39 -14.68
C SER A 71 2.85 14.35 -15.33
N GLU A 72 3.09 13.25 -14.62
CA GLU A 72 3.82 12.11 -15.13
C GLU A 72 3.10 10.80 -14.82
N SER A 73 3.20 9.84 -15.74
CA SER A 73 2.68 8.49 -15.53
C SER A 73 3.53 7.74 -14.51
N PHE A 74 2.89 6.86 -13.75
CA PHE A 74 3.56 5.93 -12.86
C PHE A 74 3.00 4.52 -13.08
N THR A 75 3.70 3.53 -12.54
CA THR A 75 3.19 2.16 -12.47
C THR A 75 3.34 1.63 -11.05
N LEU A 76 2.29 1.02 -10.52
CA LEU A 76 2.33 0.27 -9.27
C LEU A 76 2.52 -1.22 -9.57
N TYR A 77 3.46 -1.84 -8.87
CA TYR A 77 3.68 -3.27 -8.87
C TYR A 77 3.33 -3.85 -7.51
N VAL A 78 2.64 -4.99 -7.50
CA VAL A 78 2.32 -5.75 -6.29
C VAL A 78 2.85 -7.16 -6.48
N ASN A 79 3.77 -7.58 -5.59
CA ASN A 79 4.47 -8.86 -5.68
C ASN A 79 5.14 -9.11 -7.05
N GLY A 80 5.57 -8.04 -7.72
CA GLY A 80 6.22 -8.11 -9.03
C GLY A 80 5.27 -8.05 -10.22
N GLU A 81 3.96 -8.05 -10.01
CA GLU A 81 2.97 -7.90 -11.08
C GLU A 81 2.48 -6.46 -11.19
N LYS A 82 2.35 -5.97 -12.43
CA LYS A 82 1.80 -4.63 -12.70
C LYS A 82 0.31 -4.62 -12.40
N VAL A 83 -0.13 -3.64 -11.61
CA VAL A 83 -1.55 -3.46 -11.26
C VAL A 83 -2.08 -2.14 -11.79
N GLU A 84 -3.38 -2.12 -12.09
CA GLU A 84 -4.09 -0.89 -12.37
C GLU A 84 -4.45 -0.18 -11.05
N THR A 85 -4.39 1.15 -11.06
CA THR A 85 -4.72 1.96 -9.88
C THR A 85 -5.84 2.94 -10.22
N ASN A 86 -6.35 3.64 -9.21
CA ASN A 86 -7.34 4.69 -9.40
C ASN A 86 -6.81 5.93 -10.14
N LEU A 87 -5.49 6.04 -10.36
CA LEU A 87 -4.85 7.15 -11.06
C LEU A 87 -4.04 6.66 -12.26
N ASN A 88 -4.02 7.46 -13.33
CA ASN A 88 -3.21 7.21 -14.53
C ASN A 88 -1.86 7.96 -14.52
N GLY A 89 -1.63 8.80 -13.50
CA GLY A 89 -0.43 9.61 -13.35
C GLY A 89 -0.50 10.48 -12.10
N PHE A 90 0.65 11.03 -11.71
CA PHE A 90 0.77 12.02 -10.65
C PHE A 90 0.56 13.41 -11.23
N GLY A 91 -0.54 14.07 -10.89
CA GLY A 91 -0.71 15.50 -11.20
C GLY A 91 0.14 16.38 -10.27
N PRO A 92 0.35 17.67 -10.56
CA PRO A 92 1.01 18.59 -9.64
C PRO A 92 0.30 18.61 -8.27
N GLY A 93 1.07 18.60 -7.19
CA GLY A 93 0.56 18.59 -5.82
C GLY A 93 0.28 17.20 -5.26
N ILE A 94 -0.71 17.08 -4.38
CA ILE A 94 -0.99 15.86 -3.60
C ILE A 94 -1.83 14.89 -4.42
N ASN A 95 -1.34 13.65 -4.52
CA ASN A 95 -1.99 12.53 -5.18
C ASN A 95 -2.22 11.40 -4.18
N ARG A 96 -3.35 10.70 -4.32
CA ARG A 96 -3.72 9.57 -3.47
C ARG A 96 -3.98 8.33 -4.31
N ILE A 97 -3.09 7.35 -4.17
CA ILE A 97 -3.23 6.02 -4.77
C ILE A 97 -3.98 5.13 -3.78
N VAL A 98 -4.99 4.43 -4.29
CA VAL A 98 -5.75 3.41 -3.56
C VAL A 98 -5.76 2.14 -4.42
N PHE A 99 -5.31 1.04 -3.84
CA PHE A 99 -5.31 -0.27 -4.48
C PHE A 99 -5.88 -1.31 -3.52
N GLU A 100 -6.75 -2.19 -4.03
CA GLU A 100 -7.40 -3.22 -3.24
C GLU A 100 -6.84 -4.60 -3.59
N VAL A 101 -6.53 -5.39 -2.57
CA VAL A 101 -6.12 -6.79 -2.73
C VAL A 101 -6.92 -7.67 -1.79
N ILE A 102 -7.45 -8.79 -2.29
CA ILE A 102 -8.10 -9.80 -1.46
C ILE A 102 -7.04 -10.83 -1.09
N PRO A 103 -6.59 -10.92 0.18
CA PRO A 103 -5.45 -11.75 0.49
C PRO A 103 -5.70 -13.24 0.33
N SER A 104 -6.90 -13.70 0.67
CA SER A 104 -7.34 -15.05 0.37
C SER A 104 -8.85 -15.14 0.29
N ILE A 105 -9.33 -15.89 -0.70
CA ILE A 105 -10.76 -16.27 -0.83
C ILE A 105 -10.98 -17.64 -0.18
N ASN A 106 -9.92 -18.41 0.08
CA ASN A 106 -10.04 -19.74 0.67
C ASN A 106 -10.35 -19.62 2.17
N PRO A 107 -11.50 -20.13 2.65
CA PRO A 107 -11.90 -20.04 4.05
C PRO A 107 -11.03 -20.89 4.98
N TYR A 108 -10.20 -21.80 4.43
CA TYR A 108 -9.28 -22.64 5.18
C TYR A 108 -7.84 -22.10 5.21
N ASP A 109 -7.59 -20.96 4.55
CA ASP A 109 -6.26 -20.36 4.45
C ASP A 109 -6.03 -19.39 5.61
N PHE A 110 -5.09 -19.76 6.49
CA PHE A 110 -4.73 -18.99 7.68
C PHE A 110 -3.23 -18.72 7.69
N GLY A 111 -2.86 -17.67 8.41
CA GLY A 111 -1.47 -17.30 8.63
C GLY A 111 -1.17 -15.95 8.01
N LYS A 112 0.12 -15.74 7.77
CA LYS A 112 0.63 -14.46 7.32
C LYS A 112 0.90 -14.46 5.82
N LYS A 113 0.50 -13.39 5.14
CA LYS A 113 0.80 -13.14 3.73
C LYS A 113 1.66 -11.90 3.59
N SER A 114 2.76 -12.02 2.87
CA SER A 114 3.66 -10.91 2.59
C SER A 114 3.27 -10.23 1.27
N TYR A 115 3.34 -8.91 1.27
CA TYR A 115 3.10 -8.06 0.12
C TYR A 115 4.28 -7.11 -0.11
N ILE A 116 4.72 -7.03 -1.36
CA ILE A 116 5.71 -6.07 -1.81
C ILE A 116 5.01 -5.09 -2.74
N PHE A 117 4.92 -3.83 -2.33
CA PHE A 117 4.41 -2.75 -3.16
C PHE A 117 5.58 -1.95 -3.70
N GLU A 118 5.69 -1.83 -5.00
CA GLU A 118 6.78 -1.11 -5.66
C GLU A 118 6.19 -0.07 -6.62
N LEU A 119 6.50 1.19 -6.37
CA LEU A 119 6.09 2.30 -7.20
C LEU A 119 7.24 2.66 -8.14
N ARG A 120 6.96 2.72 -9.44
CA ARG A 120 7.93 3.08 -10.48
C ARG A 120 7.47 4.29 -11.28
N ASP A 121 8.45 5.09 -11.71
CA ASP A 121 8.22 6.23 -12.60
C ASP A 121 7.95 5.79 -14.05
N ASN A 122 7.79 6.76 -14.95
CA ASN A 122 7.56 6.53 -16.38
C ASN A 122 8.75 5.87 -17.10
N SER A 123 9.93 5.85 -16.48
CA SER A 123 11.18 5.31 -17.02
C SER A 123 11.55 3.97 -16.37
N ASP A 124 10.61 3.38 -15.64
CA ASP A 124 10.76 2.13 -14.88
C ASP A 124 11.77 2.20 -13.73
N ASN A 125 12.12 3.41 -13.27
CA ASN A 125 12.96 3.58 -12.07
C ASN A 125 12.11 3.47 -10.80
N PRO A 126 12.58 2.77 -9.76
CA PRO A 126 11.86 2.68 -8.50
C PRO A 126 11.83 4.04 -7.79
N ILE A 127 10.62 4.53 -7.53
CA ILE A 127 10.38 5.69 -6.67
C ILE A 127 10.38 5.25 -5.20
N ALA A 128 9.65 4.18 -4.90
CA ALA A 128 9.48 3.69 -3.54
C ALA A 128 9.16 2.20 -3.52
N ARG A 129 9.53 1.54 -2.42
CA ARG A 129 9.26 0.12 -2.20
C ARG A 129 8.86 -0.13 -0.76
N TYR A 130 7.77 -0.84 -0.57
CA TYR A 130 7.20 -1.16 0.73
C TYR A 130 6.99 -2.65 0.89
N TYR A 131 7.24 -3.11 2.12
CA TYR A 131 7.10 -4.49 2.52
C TYR A 131 6.08 -4.55 3.65
N TYR A 132 5.02 -5.31 3.45
CA TYR A 132 3.99 -5.53 4.47
C TYR A 132 3.78 -7.01 4.69
N GLU A 133 3.38 -7.35 5.92
CA GLU A 133 2.93 -8.68 6.29
C GLU A 133 1.54 -8.55 6.90
N VAL A 134 0.59 -9.32 6.38
CA VAL A 134 -0.81 -9.29 6.80
C VAL A 134 -1.18 -10.61 7.43
N GLN A 135 -1.69 -10.58 8.65
CA GLN A 135 -2.26 -11.72 9.34
C GLN A 135 -3.71 -11.93 8.88
N LEU A 136 -4.02 -13.16 8.44
CA LEU A 136 -5.37 -13.55 8.10
C LEU A 136 -6.11 -14.09 9.32
N GLU A 137 -7.31 -13.54 9.54
CA GLU A 137 -8.24 -13.96 10.58
C GLU A 137 -9.51 -14.58 10.00
N LEU A 138 -10.11 -15.48 10.77
CA LEU A 138 -11.35 -16.13 10.39
C LEU A 138 -12.49 -15.12 10.40
N SER A 139 -13.11 -14.88 9.24
CA SER A 139 -14.34 -14.09 9.21
C SER A 139 -15.48 -14.82 9.92
N SER A 140 -16.33 -14.08 10.63
CA SER A 140 -17.53 -14.62 11.29
C SER A 140 -18.45 -15.34 10.31
N PHE A 141 -18.54 -14.84 9.07
CA PHE A 141 -19.33 -15.50 8.02
C PHE A 141 -18.73 -16.86 7.64
N ASN A 142 -17.42 -16.92 7.41
CA ASN A 142 -16.72 -18.16 7.08
C ASN A 142 -16.80 -19.18 8.21
N LEU A 143 -16.69 -18.73 9.47
CA LEU A 143 -16.90 -19.57 10.66
C LEU A 143 -18.27 -20.27 10.60
N ILE A 144 -19.35 -19.52 10.37
CA ILE A 144 -20.70 -20.09 10.34
C ILE A 144 -20.85 -21.07 9.18
N VAL A 145 -20.47 -20.66 7.97
CA VAL A 145 -20.76 -21.42 6.74
C VAL A 145 -19.89 -22.66 6.61
N PHE A 146 -18.58 -22.55 6.86
CA PHE A 146 -17.62 -23.61 6.57
C PHE A 146 -17.26 -24.48 7.79
N TYR A 147 -17.55 -24.01 9.01
CA TYR A 147 -17.19 -24.74 10.23
C TYR A 147 -18.42 -25.16 11.04
N ILE A 148 -19.43 -24.30 11.20
CA ILE A 148 -20.59 -24.60 12.04
C ILE A 148 -21.67 -25.39 11.27
N LEU A 149 -22.12 -24.90 10.12
CA LEU A 149 -23.18 -25.55 9.34
C LEU A 149 -22.87 -27.00 8.94
N PRO A 150 -21.65 -27.36 8.50
CA PRO A 150 -21.35 -28.73 8.13
C PRO A 150 -21.46 -29.72 9.28
N VAL A 151 -21.32 -29.26 10.53
CA VAL A 151 -21.49 -30.08 11.74
C VAL A 151 -22.95 -30.09 12.20
N LEU A 152 -23.64 -28.95 12.17
CA LEU A 152 -25.03 -28.83 12.62
C LEU A 152 -26.01 -29.57 11.71
N ILE A 153 -25.83 -29.53 10.39
CA ILE A 153 -26.77 -30.13 9.42
C ILE A 153 -26.93 -31.65 9.68
N PRO A 154 -25.86 -32.46 9.77
CA PRO A 154 -25.99 -33.88 10.10
C PRO A 154 -26.68 -34.14 11.43
N ILE A 155 -26.35 -33.38 12.48
CA ILE A 155 -26.98 -33.51 13.81
C ILE A 155 -28.49 -33.26 13.72
N CYS A 156 -28.89 -32.17 13.04
CA CYS A 156 -30.29 -31.85 12.82
C CYS A 156 -31.03 -32.95 12.04
N ILE A 157 -30.41 -33.50 11.00
CA ILE A 157 -30.98 -34.62 10.23
C ILE A 157 -31.23 -35.82 11.15
N VAL A 158 -30.23 -36.23 11.94
CA VAL A 158 -30.36 -37.36 12.87
C VAL A 158 -31.47 -37.12 13.89
N LEU A 159 -31.55 -35.92 14.47
CA LEU A 159 -32.60 -35.54 15.42
C LEU A 159 -34.00 -35.59 14.79
N ILE A 160 -34.15 -35.13 13.55
CA ILE A 160 -35.42 -35.19 12.82
C ILE A 160 -35.84 -36.64 12.58
N TYR A 161 -34.93 -37.51 12.15
CA TYR A 161 -35.22 -38.93 11.95
C TYR A 161 -35.60 -39.63 13.27
N LYS A 162 -34.86 -39.35 14.35
CA LYS A 162 -35.17 -39.89 15.69
C LYS A 162 -36.53 -39.43 16.21
N ASN A 163 -36.89 -38.16 16.02
CA ASN A 163 -38.19 -37.63 16.42
C ASN A 163 -39.34 -38.30 15.63
N LYS A 164 -39.18 -38.48 14.32
CA LYS A 164 -40.15 -39.22 13.50
C LYS A 164 -40.32 -40.67 13.98
N GLU A 165 -39.22 -41.34 14.32
CA GLU A 165 -39.24 -42.71 14.87
C GLU A 165 -40.04 -42.80 16.16
N ILE A 166 -39.83 -41.86 17.10
CA ILE A 166 -40.55 -41.80 18.38
C ILE A 166 -42.04 -41.53 18.16
N LYS A 167 -42.40 -40.56 17.30
CA LYS A 167 -43.80 -40.26 16.98
C LYS A 167 -44.52 -41.46 16.37
N HIS A 168 -43.87 -42.19 15.45
CA HIS A 168 -44.43 -43.42 14.89
C HIS A 168 -44.62 -44.52 15.93
N LYS A 169 -43.70 -44.66 16.89
CA LYS A 169 -43.82 -45.62 18.00
C LYS A 169 -44.99 -45.26 18.94
N LEU A 170 -45.20 -43.97 19.22
CA LEU A 170 -46.30 -43.50 20.07
C LEU A 170 -47.68 -43.67 19.43
N LEU A 171 -47.80 -43.50 18.11
CA LEU A 171 -49.07 -43.66 17.36
C LEU A 171 -49.47 -45.13 17.11
N ARG A 172 -48.58 -46.09 17.36
CA ARG A 172 -48.84 -47.54 17.20
C ARG A 172 -49.35 -48.21 18.48
N ARG A 173 -49.35 -47.50 19.61
CA ARG A 173 -50.00 -47.92 20.86
C ARG A 173 -51.38 -47.30 20.95
#